data_AF-A0A7C9AQ42-F1
#
_entry.id   AF-A0A7C9AQ42-F1
#
_cell.length_a   1.000
_cell.length_b   1.000
_cell.length_c   1.000
_cell.angle_alpha   90.00
_cell.angle_beta   90.00
_cell.angle_gamma   90.00
#
_symmetry.space_group_name_H-M   'P 1'
#
loop_
_entity.id
_entity.type
_entity.pdbx_description
1 polymer ?
#
loop_
_entity_poly.entity_id
_entity_poly.type
_entity_poly.pdbx_seq_one_letter_code
_entity_poly.pdbx_strand_id
1 'polypeptide(L)'
;GFRYGSLVEDYYTGYRLKCEGWRAIFCYPERPAFLGDAPMTLIDVLGQFKRWMVGLLEVLFSKYNTLIFGLPRIGSLALAYNYYACWAIYSIPLALYAFIPQFALLNGVSTFPKVTDPWFLLYIFLYLGASGKDLLDFVLEKGTFERWWNSQRMWMISGVTCFLFGCLEYALSS
;
A
#
# COMPACT_ATOMS: atom_id res chain seq x y z
N GLY A 1 15.66 15.32 17.06
CA GLY A 1 14.33 15.96 16.96
C GLY A 1 13.62 15.45 15.73
N PHE A 2 12.43 16.00 15.44
CA PHE A 2 11.68 15.67 14.22
C PHE A 2 12.51 15.93 12.95
N ARG A 3 12.37 15.06 11.97
CA ARG A 3 12.99 15.20 10.64
C ARG A 3 11.94 15.81 9.71
N TYR A 4 12.15 17.06 9.33
CA TYR A 4 11.29 17.78 8.39
C TYR A 4 11.63 17.46 6.92
N GLY A 5 10.73 17.85 6.02
CA GLY A 5 10.89 17.68 4.57
C GLY A 5 10.03 16.57 3.97
N SER A 6 9.04 16.07 4.72
CA SER A 6 7.99 15.21 4.19
C SER A 6 6.67 15.48 4.92
N LEU A 7 5.54 15.39 4.22
CA LEU A 7 4.20 15.42 4.82
C LEU A 7 3.91 14.21 5.73
N VAL A 8 4.74 13.17 5.68
CA VAL A 8 4.72 12.02 6.62
C VAL A 8 5.97 12.06 7.51
N GLU A 9 6.13 13.17 8.24
CA GLU A 9 7.27 13.41 9.13
C GLU A 9 7.43 12.33 10.23
N ASP A 10 6.34 11.70 10.64
CA ASP A 10 6.30 10.60 11.59
C ASP A 10 7.00 9.34 11.04
N TYR A 11 6.58 8.90 9.86
CA TYR A 11 7.18 7.83 9.09
C TYR A 11 8.66 8.14 8.79
N TYR A 12 8.93 9.34 8.29
CA TYR A 12 10.27 9.75 7.89
C TYR A 12 11.23 9.85 9.08
N THR A 13 10.79 10.43 10.20
CA THR A 13 11.59 10.51 11.44
C THR A 13 11.88 9.11 11.96
N GLY A 14 10.88 8.24 12.05
CA GLY A 14 11.05 6.87 12.51
C GLY A 14 12.05 6.08 11.65
N TYR A 15 11.90 6.16 10.32
CA TYR A 15 12.83 5.55 9.37
C TYR A 15 14.27 6.04 9.55
N ARG A 16 14.46 7.35 9.70
CA ARG A 16 15.79 7.96 9.90
C ARG A 16 16.44 7.50 11.19
N LEU A 17 15.68 7.40 12.29
CA LEU A 17 16.17 6.86 13.56
C LEU A 17 16.60 5.40 13.42
N LYS A 18 15.83 4.56 12.71
CA LYS A 18 16.25 3.19 12.42
C LYS A 18 17.59 3.16 11.69
N CYS A 19 17.78 4.03 10.70
CA CYS A 19 19.03 4.17 9.95
C CYS A 19 20.21 4.70 10.78
N GLU A 20 19.95 5.21 11.98
CA GLU A 20 20.94 5.66 12.96
C GLU A 20 21.22 4.58 14.03
N GLY A 21 20.63 3.39 13.90
CA GLY A 21 20.85 2.24 14.79
C GLY A 21 19.81 2.09 15.90
N TRP A 22 18.77 2.93 15.94
CA TRP A 22 17.73 2.83 16.96
C TRP A 22 16.86 1.58 16.78
N ARG A 23 16.49 0.97 17.90
CA ARG A 23 15.53 -0.15 17.95
C ARG A 23 14.19 0.35 18.48
N ALA A 24 13.12 -0.22 17.96
CA ALA A 24 11.75 0.09 18.37
C ALA A 24 11.10 -1.18 18.86
N ILE A 25 10.18 -1.05 19.80
CA ILE A 25 9.42 -2.15 20.39
C ILE A 25 7.95 -1.85 20.12
N PHE A 26 7.22 -2.85 19.64
CA PHE A 26 5.77 -2.78 19.49
C PHE A 26 5.12 -3.55 20.64
N CYS A 27 4.29 -2.85 21.42
CA CYS A 27 3.56 -3.43 22.55
C CYS A 27 2.06 -3.40 22.24
N TYR A 28 1.42 -4.57 22.28
CA TYR A 28 -0.01 -4.71 22.02
C TYR A 28 -0.73 -5.26 23.27
N PRO A 29 -1.11 -4.38 24.23
CA PRO A 29 -1.82 -4.79 25.43
C PRO A 29 -3.26 -5.24 25.11
N GLU A 30 -3.82 -6.13 25.94
CA GLU A 30 -5.20 -6.63 25.75
C GLU A 30 -6.24 -5.52 25.78
N ARG A 31 -6.04 -4.51 26.64
CA ARG A 31 -6.87 -3.30 26.68
C ARG A 31 -6.18 -2.20 25.87
N PRO A 32 -6.87 -1.54 24.92
CA PRO A 32 -6.31 -0.39 24.21
C PRO A 32 -5.86 0.69 25.19
N ALA A 33 -4.56 0.99 25.20
CA ALA A 33 -3.96 2.03 26.03
C ALA A 33 -4.21 3.43 25.47
N PHE A 34 -4.46 3.53 24.16
CA PHE A 34 -4.75 4.76 23.44
C PHE A 34 -6.04 4.59 22.65
N LEU A 35 -6.95 5.57 22.75
CA LEU A 35 -8.18 5.67 21.99
C LEU A 35 -8.21 7.04 21.32
N GLY A 36 -8.69 7.10 20.08
CA GLY A 36 -8.83 8.33 19.33
C GLY A 36 -10.03 8.27 18.40
N ASP A 37 -10.46 9.44 17.93
CA ASP A 37 -11.56 9.56 16.98
C ASP A 37 -11.07 9.26 15.56
N ALA A 38 -11.81 8.41 14.85
CA ALA A 38 -11.57 8.11 13.46
C ALA A 38 -12.35 9.08 12.55
N PRO A 39 -11.88 9.35 11.33
CA PRO A 39 -12.66 10.10 10.36
C PRO A 39 -14.02 9.43 10.10
N MET A 40 -15.09 10.23 10.16
CA MET A 40 -16.46 9.73 10.00
C MET A 40 -16.95 9.78 8.55
N THR A 41 -16.21 10.45 7.66
CA THR A 41 -16.56 10.59 6.24
C THR A 41 -15.49 10.00 5.33
N LEU A 42 -15.94 9.50 4.17
CA LEU A 42 -15.02 8.96 3.16
C LEU A 42 -14.07 10.04 2.61
N ILE A 43 -14.55 11.29 2.48
CA ILE A 43 -13.75 12.39 1.94
C ILE A 43 -12.55 12.68 2.85
N ASP A 44 -12.76 12.67 4.17
CA ASP A 44 -11.68 12.88 5.14
C ASP A 44 -10.62 11.77 5.07
N VAL A 45 -11.06 10.51 4.94
CA VAL A 45 -10.17 9.35 4.79
C VAL A 45 -9.35 9.46 3.50
N LEU A 46 -10.00 9.75 2.36
CA LEU A 46 -9.32 9.89 1.07
C LEU A 46 -8.35 11.07 1.05
N GLY A 47 -8.73 12.19 1.69
CA GLY A 47 -7.86 13.36 1.86
C GLY A 47 -6.63 13.05 2.70
N GLN A 48 -6.80 12.28 3.78
CA GLN A 48 -5.67 11.81 4.60
C GLN A 48 -4.74 10.90 3.81
N PHE A 49 -5.28 9.91 3.08
CA PHE A 49 -4.47 8.99 2.29
C PHE A 49 -3.72 9.73 1.19
N LYS A 50 -4.36 10.68 0.49
CA LYS A 50 -3.68 11.52 -0.52
C LYS A 50 -2.45 12.22 0.07
N ARG A 51 -2.57 12.80 1.27
CA ARG A 51 -1.44 13.43 1.98
C ARG A 51 -0.32 12.44 2.28
N TRP A 52 -0.68 11.23 2.71
CA TRP A 52 0.30 10.17 2.92
C TRP A 52 1.03 9.81 1.63
N MET A 53 0.33 9.73 0.51
CA MET A 53 0.92 9.37 -0.79
C MET A 53 1.95 10.40 -1.23
N VAL A 54 1.63 11.69 -1.15
CA VAL A 54 2.59 12.78 -1.44
C VAL A 54 3.79 12.67 -0.50
N GLY A 55 3.56 12.54 0.81
CA GLY A 55 4.64 12.42 1.80
C GLY A 55 5.56 11.22 1.57
N LEU A 56 4.98 10.06 1.25
CA LEU A 56 5.72 8.83 1.00
C LEU A 56 6.59 8.94 -0.25
N LEU A 57 6.09 9.61 -1.30
CA LEU A 57 6.87 9.92 -2.50
C LEU A 57 8.01 10.91 -2.22
N GLU A 58 7.78 11.94 -1.38
CA GLU A 58 8.85 12.84 -0.92
C GLU A 58 9.98 12.04 -0.24
N VAL A 59 9.66 11.05 0.58
CA VAL A 59 10.68 10.17 1.18
C VAL A 59 11.35 9.28 0.13
N LEU A 60 10.57 8.67 -0.76
CA LEU A 60 11.07 7.78 -1.81
C LEU A 60 12.08 8.45 -2.73
N PHE A 61 11.85 9.73 -3.09
CA PHE A 61 12.71 10.51 -3.98
C PHE A 61 13.68 11.44 -3.25
N SER A 62 13.72 11.41 -1.92
CA SER A 62 14.69 12.18 -1.14
C SER A 62 16.13 11.64 -1.26
N LYS A 63 17.10 12.45 -0.81
CA LYS A 63 18.49 12.02 -0.54
C LYS A 63 18.57 10.81 0.41
N TYR A 64 17.53 10.60 1.21
CA TYR A 64 17.46 9.55 2.22
C TYR A 64 16.43 8.49 1.84
N ASN A 65 16.38 8.13 0.56
CA ASN A 65 15.46 7.11 0.08
C ASN A 65 15.73 5.73 0.70
N THR A 66 14.66 4.95 0.78
CA THR A 66 14.59 3.63 1.43
C THR A 66 15.59 2.64 0.87
N LEU A 67 15.80 2.58 -0.45
CA LEU A 67 16.65 1.57 -1.09
C LEU A 67 18.14 1.91 -1.05
N ILE A 68 18.55 3.09 -1.50
CA ILE A 68 19.97 3.47 -1.61
C ILE A 68 20.52 3.85 -0.24
N PHE A 69 19.79 4.66 0.52
CA PHE A 69 20.25 5.10 1.83
C PHE A 69 19.90 4.10 2.94
N GLY A 70 18.70 3.51 2.91
CA GLY A 70 18.20 2.65 3.98
C GLY A 70 18.73 1.22 3.94
N LEU A 71 18.74 0.58 2.77
CA LEU A 71 19.10 -0.85 2.65
C LEU A 71 20.47 -1.17 3.24
N PRO A 72 21.54 -0.38 3.02
CA PRO A 72 22.84 -0.66 3.64
C PRO A 72 22.87 -0.48 5.17
N ARG A 73 21.90 0.24 5.74
CA ARG A 73 21.88 0.62 7.17
C ARG A 73 20.98 -0.26 8.02
N ILE A 74 19.83 -0.65 7.48
CA ILE A 74 18.80 -1.40 8.21
C ILE A 74 18.41 -2.71 7.54
N GLY A 75 19.12 -3.11 6.48
CA GLY A 75 18.92 -4.39 5.81
C GLY A 75 17.50 -4.57 5.29
N SER A 76 16.93 -5.77 5.48
CA SER A 76 15.58 -6.11 5.00
C SER A 76 14.47 -5.21 5.54
N LEU A 77 14.67 -4.55 6.69
CA LEU A 77 13.70 -3.58 7.20
C LEU A 77 13.50 -2.41 6.21
N ALA A 78 14.53 -2.05 5.44
CA ALA A 78 14.41 -1.03 4.40
C ALA A 78 13.40 -1.42 3.32
N LEU A 79 13.22 -2.71 3.04
CA LEU A 79 12.23 -3.19 2.08
C LEU A 79 10.80 -2.99 2.60
N ALA A 80 10.58 -3.16 3.91
CA ALA A 80 9.29 -2.87 4.52
C ALA A 80 8.95 -1.37 4.45
N TYR A 81 9.92 -0.50 4.74
CA TYR A 81 9.76 0.94 4.50
C TYR A 81 9.52 1.24 3.01
N ASN A 82 10.29 0.63 2.12
CA ASN A 82 10.14 0.84 0.68
C ASN A 82 8.75 0.44 0.16
N TYR A 83 8.17 -0.65 0.69
CA TYR A 83 6.82 -1.08 0.35
C TYR A 83 5.81 0.06 0.57
N TYR A 84 5.84 0.73 1.73
CA TYR A 84 4.98 1.89 1.99
C TYR A 84 5.35 3.08 1.10
N ALA A 85 6.64 3.38 0.94
CA ALA A 85 7.10 4.49 0.12
C ALA A 85 6.60 4.41 -1.34
N CYS A 86 6.44 3.19 -1.86
CA CYS A 86 5.96 2.93 -3.22
C CYS A 86 4.42 2.84 -3.36
N TRP A 87 3.64 3.01 -2.28
CA TRP A 87 2.17 2.85 -2.35
C TRP A 87 1.51 3.69 -3.43
N ALA A 88 1.93 4.95 -3.59
CA ALA A 88 1.38 5.83 -4.60
C ALA A 88 1.65 5.29 -6.02
N ILE A 89 2.83 4.74 -6.28
CA ILE A 89 3.22 4.21 -7.59
C ILE A 89 2.35 3.01 -7.98
N TYR A 90 1.88 2.22 -7.01
CA TYR A 90 0.97 1.10 -7.29
C TYR A 90 -0.35 1.55 -7.93
N SER A 91 -0.75 2.82 -7.83
CA SER A 91 -1.93 3.32 -8.54
C SER A 91 -1.84 3.14 -10.05
N ILE A 92 -0.63 3.17 -10.63
CA ILE A 92 -0.42 3.07 -12.08
C ILE A 92 -0.82 1.68 -12.60
N PRO A 93 -0.21 0.56 -12.14
CA PRO A 93 -0.64 -0.76 -12.57
C PRO A 93 -2.10 -1.02 -12.17
N LEU A 94 -2.57 -0.60 -10.99
CA LEU A 94 -3.97 -0.78 -10.61
C LEU A 94 -4.93 -0.11 -11.60
N ALA A 95 -4.68 1.15 -11.98
CA ALA A 95 -5.49 1.86 -12.95
C ALA A 95 -5.46 1.17 -14.32
N LEU A 96 -4.28 0.74 -14.79
CA LEU A 96 -4.17 -0.02 -16.05
C LEU A 96 -4.99 -1.32 -16.01
N TYR A 97 -4.83 -2.13 -14.96
CA TYR A 97 -5.59 -3.38 -14.79
C TYR A 97 -7.09 -3.14 -14.64
N ALA A 98 -7.51 -1.98 -14.11
CA ALA A 98 -8.91 -1.62 -14.01
C ALA A 98 -9.58 -1.31 -15.36
N PHE A 99 -8.82 -1.03 -16.42
CA PHE A 99 -9.34 -0.73 -17.77
C PHE A 99 -9.06 -1.84 -18.81
N ILE A 100 -8.05 -2.68 -18.60
CA ILE A 100 -7.69 -3.76 -19.53
C ILE A 100 -8.89 -4.68 -19.87
N PRO A 101 -9.68 -5.19 -18.90
CA PRO A 101 -10.83 -6.05 -19.21
C PRO A 101 -11.89 -5.37 -20.08
N GLN A 102 -12.13 -4.09 -19.87
CA GLN A 102 -13.13 -3.29 -20.58
C GLN A 102 -12.69 -3.06 -22.03
N PHE A 103 -11.42 -2.72 -22.25
CA PHE A 103 -10.86 -2.60 -23.60
C PHE A 103 -10.85 -3.95 -24.33
N ALA A 104 -10.50 -5.02 -23.65
CA ALA A 104 -10.49 -6.35 -24.23
C ALA A 104 -11.92 -6.78 -24.65
N LEU A 105 -12.92 -6.51 -23.81
CA LEU A 105 -14.32 -6.76 -24.11
C LEU A 105 -14.80 -5.99 -25.35
N LEU A 106 -14.47 -4.69 -25.45
CA LEU A 106 -14.84 -3.86 -26.60
C LEU A 106 -14.20 -4.33 -27.91
N ASN A 107 -13.00 -4.90 -27.85
CA ASN A 107 -12.28 -5.40 -29.03
C ASN A 107 -12.53 -6.90 -29.30
N GLY A 108 -13.35 -7.57 -28.50
CA GLY A 108 -13.62 -9.01 -28.64
C GLY A 108 -12.41 -9.90 -28.36
N VAL A 109 -11.43 -9.42 -27.59
CA VAL A 109 -10.20 -10.16 -27.24
C VAL A 109 -10.37 -10.79 -25.86
N SER A 110 -9.98 -12.07 -25.71
CA SER A 110 -9.96 -12.73 -24.41
C SER A 110 -8.69 -12.38 -23.63
N THR A 111 -8.83 -11.88 -22.40
CA THR A 111 -7.69 -11.61 -21.49
C THR A 111 -7.18 -12.85 -20.77
N PHE A 112 -8.04 -13.86 -20.60
CA PHE A 112 -7.74 -15.09 -19.88
C PHE A 112 -7.78 -16.30 -20.83
N PRO A 113 -7.03 -17.38 -20.52
CA PRO A 113 -7.11 -18.63 -21.27
C PRO A 113 -8.49 -19.27 -21.12
N LYS A 114 -8.85 -20.12 -22.09
CA LYS A 114 -10.08 -20.93 -22.03
C LYS A 114 -9.97 -21.96 -20.90
N VAL A 115 -11.11 -22.35 -20.32
CA VAL A 115 -11.17 -23.37 -19.26
C VAL A 115 -10.60 -24.73 -19.71
N THR A 116 -10.65 -25.02 -21.00
CA THR A 116 -10.07 -26.23 -21.60
C THR A 116 -8.54 -26.22 -21.67
N ASP A 117 -7.92 -25.06 -21.50
CA ASP A 117 -6.48 -24.90 -21.54
C ASP A 117 -5.86 -25.36 -20.20
N PRO A 118 -4.86 -26.26 -20.20
CA PRO A 118 -4.16 -26.66 -18.98
C PRO A 118 -3.61 -25.47 -18.16
N TRP A 119 -3.20 -24.38 -18.81
CA TRP A 119 -2.70 -23.18 -18.15
C TRP A 119 -3.76 -22.48 -17.30
N PHE A 120 -5.06 -22.69 -17.56
CA PHE A 120 -6.14 -22.12 -16.74
C PHE A 120 -6.03 -22.52 -15.26
N LEU A 121 -5.56 -23.74 -14.98
CA LEU A 121 -5.35 -24.22 -13.61
C LEU A 121 -4.30 -23.41 -12.86
N LEU A 122 -3.27 -22.91 -13.55
CA LEU A 122 -2.26 -22.04 -12.95
C LEU A 122 -2.88 -20.72 -12.46
N TYR A 123 -3.78 -20.12 -13.24
CA TYR A 123 -4.46 -18.87 -12.86
C TYR A 123 -5.36 -19.06 -11.63
N ILE A 124 -6.11 -20.16 -11.57
CA ILE A 124 -6.92 -20.52 -10.40
C ILE A 124 -6.02 -20.66 -9.18
N PHE A 125 -4.93 -21.42 -9.30
CA PHE A 125 -3.99 -21.64 -8.21
C PHE A 125 -3.39 -20.33 -7.68
N LEU A 126 -2.94 -19.44 -8.58
CA LEU A 126 -2.37 -18.15 -8.19
C LEU A 126 -3.40 -17.25 -7.49
N TYR A 127 -4.63 -17.18 -8.01
CA TYR A 127 -5.68 -16.36 -7.43
C TYR A 127 -6.12 -16.87 -6.05
N LEU A 128 -6.38 -18.17 -5.92
CA LEU A 128 -6.77 -18.78 -4.65
C LEU A 128 -5.62 -18.76 -3.64
N GLY A 129 -4.38 -18.97 -4.08
CA GLY A 129 -3.20 -18.89 -3.23
C GLY A 129 -3.00 -17.49 -2.65
N ALA A 130 -3.04 -16.45 -3.49
CA ALA A 130 -2.89 -15.06 -3.06
C ALA A 130 -4.03 -14.62 -2.13
N SER A 131 -5.29 -14.81 -2.57
CA SER A 131 -6.47 -14.38 -1.80
C SER A 131 -6.66 -15.19 -0.52
N GLY A 132 -6.39 -16.49 -0.58
CA GLY A 132 -6.50 -17.39 0.56
C GLY A 132 -5.43 -17.12 1.62
N LYS A 133 -4.19 -16.82 1.22
CA LYS A 133 -3.13 -16.43 2.15
C LYS A 133 -3.47 -15.13 2.88
N ASP A 134 -3.93 -14.12 2.15
CA ASP A 134 -4.30 -12.83 2.73
C ASP A 134 -5.49 -12.96 3.69
N LEU A 135 -6.51 -13.74 3.32
CA LEU A 135 -7.63 -14.05 4.20
C LEU A 135 -7.19 -14.81 5.45
N LEU A 136 -6.30 -15.79 5.32
CA LEU A 136 -5.78 -16.56 6.44
C LEU A 136 -5.06 -15.64 7.45
N ASP A 137 -4.21 -14.74 6.98
CA ASP A 137 -3.53 -13.77 7.84
C ASP A 137 -4.54 -12.88 8.57
N PHE A 138 -5.59 -12.43 7.88
CA PHE A 138 -6.65 -11.62 8.46
C PHE A 138 -7.40 -12.35 9.58
N VAL A 139 -7.67 -13.65 9.40
CA VAL A 139 -8.36 -14.49 10.40
C VAL A 139 -7.44 -14.81 11.58
N LEU A 140 -6.14 -15.05 11.35
CA LEU A 140 -5.17 -15.29 12.41
C LEU A 140 -5.02 -14.08 13.34
N GLU A 141 -5.14 -12.86 12.80
CA GLU A 141 -5.19 -11.60 13.56
C GLU A 141 -6.58 -11.29 14.14
N LYS A 142 -7.42 -12.33 14.32
CA LYS A 142 -8.79 -12.24 14.88
C LYS A 142 -9.73 -11.32 14.09
N GLY A 143 -9.44 -11.11 12.80
CA GLY A 143 -10.32 -10.42 11.88
C GLY A 143 -11.46 -11.32 11.37
N THR A 144 -12.52 -10.70 10.87
CA THR A 144 -13.68 -11.39 10.25
C THR A 144 -13.57 -11.36 8.73
N PHE A 145 -14.19 -12.32 8.04
CA PHE A 145 -14.31 -12.31 6.58
C PHE A 145 -14.89 -11.00 6.01
N GLU A 146 -15.91 -10.43 6.65
CA GLU A 146 -16.53 -9.16 6.22
C GLU A 146 -15.54 -7.99 6.24
N ARG A 147 -14.74 -7.89 7.31
CA ARG A 147 -13.68 -6.89 7.45
C ARG A 147 -12.57 -7.09 6.42
N TRP A 148 -12.17 -8.33 6.15
CA TRP A 148 -11.22 -8.65 5.08
C TRP A 148 -11.74 -8.18 3.73
N TRP A 149 -12.97 -8.56 3.39
CA TRP A 149 -13.62 -8.16 2.14
C TRP A 149 -13.75 -6.64 2.01
N ASN A 150 -14.11 -5.95 3.09
CA ASN A 150 -14.14 -4.49 3.12
C ASN A 150 -12.75 -3.87 2.93
N SER A 151 -11.71 -4.45 3.53
CA SER A 151 -10.31 -4.02 3.35
C SER A 151 -9.88 -4.11 1.89
N GLN A 152 -10.17 -5.23 1.22
CA GLN A 152 -9.87 -5.42 -0.20
C GLN A 152 -10.57 -4.37 -1.08
N ARG A 153 -11.85 -4.09 -0.81
CA ARG A 153 -12.61 -3.03 -1.52
C ARG A 153 -12.02 -1.65 -1.29
N MET A 154 -11.70 -1.30 -0.05
CA MET A 154 -11.12 0.00 0.29
C MET A 154 -9.73 0.17 -0.33
N TRP A 155 -8.92 -0.89 -0.40
CA TRP A 155 -7.63 -0.86 -1.08
C TRP A 155 -7.78 -0.55 -2.58
N MET A 156 -8.72 -1.20 -3.27
CA MET A 156 -8.99 -0.89 -4.70
C MET A 156 -9.48 0.54 -4.90
N ILE A 157 -10.45 1.01 -4.09
CA ILE A 157 -10.97 2.38 -4.16
C ILE A 157 -9.84 3.38 -3.95
N SER A 158 -9.04 3.19 -2.91
CA SER A 158 -7.92 4.07 -2.58
C SER A 158 -6.86 4.09 -3.69
N GLY A 159 -6.58 2.92 -4.27
CA GLY A 159 -5.61 2.73 -5.33
C GLY A 159 -5.91 3.53 -6.60
N VAL A 160 -7.17 3.53 -7.06
CA VAL A 160 -7.57 4.28 -8.26
C VAL A 160 -7.93 5.74 -7.98
N THR A 161 -8.07 6.13 -6.71
CA THR A 161 -8.41 7.49 -6.30
C THR A 161 -7.22 8.18 -5.63
N CYS A 162 -7.13 8.16 -4.30
CA CYS A 162 -6.15 8.95 -3.54
C CYS A 162 -4.69 8.58 -3.84
N PHE A 163 -4.39 7.33 -4.20
CA PHE A 163 -3.03 6.94 -4.60
C PHE A 163 -2.66 7.56 -5.94
N LEU A 164 -3.56 7.49 -6.92
CA LEU A 164 -3.39 8.12 -8.23
C LEU A 164 -3.27 9.64 -8.10
N PHE A 165 -4.20 10.28 -7.39
CA PHE A 165 -4.17 11.73 -7.21
C PHE A 165 -2.96 12.20 -6.41
N GLY A 166 -2.55 11.47 -5.37
CA GLY A 166 -1.33 11.79 -4.64
C GLY A 166 -0.07 11.63 -5.50
N CYS A 167 -0.02 10.61 -6.36
CA CYS A 167 1.06 10.44 -7.32
C CYS A 167 1.13 11.58 -8.34
N LEU A 168 -0.01 11.99 -8.89
CA LEU A 168 -0.09 13.11 -9.83
C LEU A 168 0.25 14.44 -9.17
N GLU A 169 -0.27 14.70 -7.97
CA GLU A 169 0.00 15.92 -7.22
C GLU A 169 1.50 16.06 -6.94
N TYR A 170 2.16 15.02 -6.43
CA TYR A 170 3.60 15.02 -6.24
C TYR A 170 4.36 15.28 -7.55
N ALA A 171 3.99 14.60 -8.64
CA ALA A 171 4.65 14.78 -9.94
C ALA A 171 4.48 16.18 -10.53
N LEU A 172 3.38 16.87 -10.21
CA LEU A 172 3.10 18.24 -10.68
C LEU A 172 3.72 19.31 -9.78
N SER A 173 4.00 18.99 -8.51
CA SER A 173 4.58 19.93 -7.54
C SER A 173 6.10 19.82 -7.38
N SER A 174 6.72 18.78 -7.95
CA SER A 174 8.16 18.48 -7.83
C SER A 174 9.02 19.10 -8.92
#